data_AF-A0A2H6N043-F1
#
_entry.id   AF-A0A2H6N043-F1
#
_cell.length_a   1.000
_cell.length_b   1.000
_cell.length_c   1.000
_cell.angle_alpha   90.00
_cell.angle_beta   90.00
_cell.angle_gamma   90.00
#
_symmetry.space_group_name_H-M   'P 1'
#
loop_
_entity.id
_entity.type
_entity.pdbx_description
1 polymer ?
#
loop_
_entity_poly.entity_id
_entity_poly.type
_entity_poly.pdbx_seq_one_letter_code
_entity_poly.pdbx_strand_id
1 'polypeptide(L)'
;LIDILLAYCYEVCATEGENNVESPWNIRKLSSTLCWLETFTSISEVLTSFGRRVLCYPLYRHFSLVIRALNDTIMILKLGKSAVLKCLLDIHKIFRENDPAYILNDLYITDYCIWIQKAK
;
A
#
# COMPACT_ATOMS: atom_id res chain seq x y z
N LEU A 1 3.37 -1.57 7.31
CA LEU A 1 1.92 -1.86 7.13
C LEU A 1 1.13 -0.64 6.72
N ILE A 2 1.12 0.45 7.50
CA ILE A 2 0.30 1.64 7.18
C ILE A 2 0.65 2.24 5.81
N ASP A 3 1.93 2.36 5.49
CA ASP A 3 2.42 2.85 4.20
C ASP A 3 2.02 1.95 3.01
N ILE A 4 1.96 0.64 3.22
CA ILE A 4 1.47 -0.34 2.23
C ILE A 4 -0.03 -0.13 1.98
N LEU A 5 -0.82 0.06 3.03
CA LEU A 5 -2.26 0.34 2.89
C LEU A 5 -2.53 1.69 2.22
N LEU A 6 -1.75 2.72 2.56
CA LEU A 6 -1.83 4.03 1.89
C LEU A 6 -1.54 3.91 0.39
N ALA A 7 -0.50 3.17 0.01
CA ALA A 7 -0.15 2.90 -1.38
C ALA A 7 -1.28 2.14 -2.11
N TYR A 8 -1.88 1.14 -1.47
CA TYR A 8 -3.03 0.41 -2.02
C TYR A 8 -4.27 1.28 -2.18
N CYS A 9 -4.62 2.10 -1.20
CA CYS A 9 -5.76 3.02 -1.29
C CYS A 9 -5.56 4.06 -2.40
N TYR A 10 -4.33 4.57 -2.55
CA TYR A 10 -4.00 5.43 -3.68
C TYR A 10 -4.23 4.71 -5.00
N GLU A 11 -3.72 3.47 -5.13
CA GLU A 11 -3.84 2.69 -6.36
C GLU A 11 -5.30 2.47 -6.75
N VAL A 12 -6.11 1.96 -5.83
CA VAL A 12 -7.56 1.76 -6.05
C VAL A 12 -8.26 3.06 -6.44
N CYS A 13 -7.90 4.19 -5.84
CA CYS A 13 -8.47 5.48 -6.20
C CYS A 13 -8.02 5.95 -7.59
N ALA A 14 -6.75 5.74 -7.94
CA ALA A 14 -6.15 6.20 -9.18
C ALA A 14 -6.59 5.36 -10.40
N THR A 15 -6.95 4.10 -10.17
CA THR A 15 -7.40 3.17 -11.20
C THR A 15 -8.88 2.85 -11.16
N GLU A 16 -9.64 3.55 -10.29
CA GLU A 16 -11.08 3.34 -10.11
C GLU A 16 -11.44 1.88 -9.75
N GLY A 17 -10.50 1.18 -9.11
CA GLY A 17 -10.64 -0.22 -8.69
C GLY A 17 -10.24 -1.26 -9.75
N GLU A 18 -9.82 -0.85 -10.94
CA GLU A 18 -9.35 -1.76 -11.99
C GLU A 18 -7.82 -1.82 -12.07
N ASN A 19 -7.24 -2.93 -11.61
CA ASN A 19 -5.80 -3.14 -11.67
C ASN A 19 -5.31 -3.20 -13.14
N ASN A 20 -4.13 -2.66 -13.38
CA ASN A 20 -3.45 -2.67 -14.67
C ASN A 20 -1.96 -3.01 -14.50
N VAL A 21 -1.20 -2.97 -15.61
CA VAL A 21 0.22 -3.36 -15.62
C VAL A 21 1.12 -2.48 -14.74
N GLU A 22 0.68 -1.25 -14.42
CA GLU A 22 1.41 -0.32 -13.55
C GLU A 22 1.05 -0.45 -12.07
N SER A 23 -0.04 -1.16 -11.73
CA SER A 23 -0.48 -1.33 -10.34
C SER A 23 0.60 -1.90 -9.41
N PRO A 24 1.36 -2.95 -9.79
CA PRO A 24 2.48 -3.43 -8.98
C PRO A 24 3.55 -2.35 -8.76
N TRP A 25 3.84 -1.56 -9.81
CA TRP A 25 4.85 -0.51 -9.74
C TRP A 25 4.41 0.63 -8.83
N ASN A 26 3.16 1.10 -8.95
CA ASN A 26 2.60 2.16 -8.14
C ASN A 26 2.59 1.78 -6.66
N ILE A 27 2.03 0.62 -6.30
CA ILE A 27 1.96 0.17 -4.90
C ILE A 27 3.37 0.07 -4.31
N ARG A 28 4.30 -0.59 -5.02
CA ARG A 28 5.69 -0.72 -4.57
C ARG A 28 6.34 0.64 -4.42
N LYS A 29 6.21 1.53 -5.40
CA LYS A 29 6.88 2.83 -5.37
C LYS A 29 6.30 3.77 -4.35
N LEU A 30 5.03 3.66 -3.97
CA LEU A 30 4.44 4.55 -2.96
C LEU A 30 4.68 4.09 -1.52
N SER A 31 4.86 2.79 -1.29
CA SER A 31 5.29 2.27 0.01
C SER A 31 6.81 2.32 0.15
N SER A 32 7.31 3.05 1.15
CA SER A 32 8.76 3.12 1.42
C SER A 32 9.30 1.80 1.95
N THR A 33 8.48 1.05 2.71
CA THR A 33 8.81 -0.31 3.14
C THR A 33 9.11 -1.20 1.94
N LEU A 34 8.28 -1.12 0.88
CA LEU A 34 8.39 -2.01 -0.26
C LEU A 34 9.46 -1.58 -1.28
N CYS A 35 9.64 -0.29 -1.54
CA CYS A 35 10.64 0.14 -2.53
C CYS A 35 12.05 0.33 -1.97
N TRP A 36 12.19 0.53 -0.66
CA TRP A 36 13.46 0.93 -0.04
C TRP A 36 13.74 0.25 1.30
N LEU A 37 12.93 -0.73 1.70
CA LEU A 37 13.10 -1.48 2.96
C LEU A 37 13.12 -0.57 4.19
N GLU A 38 12.47 0.60 4.08
CA GLU A 38 12.47 1.61 5.14
C GLU A 38 11.62 1.15 6.32
N THR A 39 12.07 1.46 7.53
CA THR A 39 11.29 1.25 8.76
C THR A 39 11.03 2.60 9.43
N PHE A 40 9.83 2.78 9.96
CA PHE A 40 9.40 4.05 10.54
C PHE A 40 9.23 3.94 12.04
N THR A 41 9.55 5.02 12.75
CA THR A 41 9.36 5.11 14.20
C THR A 41 8.09 5.88 14.57
N SER A 42 7.55 6.67 13.64
CA SER A 42 6.33 7.46 13.86
C SER A 42 5.38 7.45 12.67
N ILE A 43 4.09 7.63 12.95
CA ILE A 43 3.05 7.78 11.92
C ILE A 43 3.29 9.05 11.09
N SER A 44 3.79 10.13 11.70
CA SER A 44 4.09 11.38 11.00
C SER A 44 5.12 11.19 9.89
N GLU A 45 6.16 10.38 10.14
CA GLU A 45 7.16 10.03 9.12
C GLU A 45 6.56 9.22 7.98
N VAL A 46 5.70 8.24 8.30
CA VAL A 46 4.98 7.44 7.29
C VAL A 46 4.16 8.33 6.37
N LEU A 47 3.35 9.23 6.95
CA LEU A 47 2.47 10.13 6.19
C LEU A 47 3.26 11.14 5.36
N THR A 48 4.34 11.69 5.92
CA THR A 48 5.23 12.63 5.22
C THR A 48 5.92 11.94 4.05
N SER A 49 6.43 10.72 4.26
CA SER A 49 7.04 9.94 3.20
C SER A 49 6.02 9.64 2.11
N PHE A 50 4.90 9.00 2.45
CA PHE A 50 3.85 8.67 1.48
C PHE A 50 3.38 9.88 0.66
N GLY A 51 3.08 11.01 1.33
CA GLY A 51 2.65 12.22 0.65
C GLY A 51 3.69 12.76 -0.34
N ARG A 52 4.97 12.81 0.04
CA ARG A 52 6.06 13.19 -0.87
C ARG A 52 6.17 12.23 -2.05
N ARG A 53 6.00 10.93 -1.83
CA ARG A 53 6.09 9.90 -2.88
C ARG A 53 4.96 10.03 -3.90
N VAL A 54 3.72 10.26 -3.44
CA VAL A 54 2.57 10.53 -4.33
C VAL A 54 2.79 11.77 -5.20
N LEU A 55 3.45 12.81 -4.67
CA LEU A 55 3.74 14.02 -5.43
C LEU A 55 4.92 13.90 -6.40
N CYS A 56 5.71 12.81 -6.32
CA CYS A 56 6.93 12.65 -7.12
C CYS A 56 6.86 11.53 -8.16
N TYR A 57 6.25 10.38 -7.83
CA TYR A 57 6.41 9.16 -8.63
C TYR A 57 5.26 8.82 -9.59
N PRO A 58 3.99 8.74 -9.14
CA PRO A 58 2.92 8.17 -9.96
C PRO A 58 2.49 9.14 -11.08
N LEU A 59 1.59 8.67 -11.95
CA LEU A 59 1.00 9.49 -13.01
C LEU A 59 0.26 10.71 -12.44
N TYR A 60 -0.60 10.51 -11.44
CA TYR A 60 -1.41 11.57 -10.82
C TYR A 60 -0.76 12.12 -9.54
N ARG A 61 -0.07 13.25 -9.66
CA ARG A 61 0.69 13.89 -8.56
C ARG A 61 -0.11 15.02 -7.94
N HIS A 62 -1.15 14.67 -7.19
CA HIS A 62 -2.05 15.65 -6.60
C HIS A 62 -2.28 15.40 -5.12
N PHE A 63 -2.20 16.47 -4.31
CA PHE A 63 -2.32 16.35 -2.85
C PHE A 63 -3.71 15.86 -2.39
N SER A 64 -4.77 16.14 -3.15
CA SER A 64 -6.10 15.59 -2.83
C SER A 64 -6.13 14.06 -2.84
N LEU A 65 -5.32 13.41 -3.69
CA LEU A 65 -5.21 11.95 -3.72
C LEU A 65 -4.48 11.41 -2.48
N VAL A 66 -3.51 12.17 -1.94
CA VAL A 66 -2.88 11.85 -0.65
C VAL A 66 -3.92 11.84 0.47
N ILE A 67 -4.72 12.91 0.55
CA ILE A 67 -5.77 13.03 1.57
C ILE A 67 -6.85 11.97 1.38
N ARG A 68 -7.22 11.66 0.13
CA ARG A 68 -8.19 10.62 -0.16
C ARG A 68 -7.69 9.24 0.30
N ALA A 69 -6.48 8.86 -0.10
CA ALA A 69 -5.87 7.59 0.29
C ALA A 69 -5.73 7.47 1.82
N LEU A 70 -5.41 8.56 2.52
CA LEU A 70 -5.37 8.60 3.98
C LEU A 70 -6.74 8.32 4.60
N ASN A 71 -7.80 8.98 4.12
CA ASN A 71 -9.15 8.77 4.64
C ASN A 71 -9.64 7.34 4.40
N ASP A 72 -9.37 6.79 3.21
CA ASP A 72 -9.73 5.41 2.86
C ASP A 72 -8.95 4.40 3.71
N THR A 73 -7.66 4.67 3.97
CA THR A 73 -6.83 3.86 4.89
C THR A 73 -7.41 3.87 6.31
N ILE A 74 -7.79 5.04 6.82
CA ILE A 74 -8.44 5.16 8.14
C ILE A 74 -9.74 4.36 8.17
N MET A 75 -10.54 4.39 7.10
CA MET A 75 -11.76 3.60 7.00
C MET A 75 -11.49 2.10 7.05
N ILE A 76 -10.51 1.60 6.27
CA ILE A 76 -10.12 0.18 6.28
C ILE A 76 -9.66 -0.26 7.67
N LEU A 77 -8.86 0.57 8.35
CA LEU A 77 -8.40 0.27 9.72
C LEU A 77 -9.58 0.21 10.70
N LYS A 78 -10.57 1.10 10.58
CA LYS A 78 -11.80 1.08 11.40
C LYS A 78 -12.69 -0.14 11.14
N LEU A 79 -12.72 -0.66 9.91
CA LEU A 79 -13.43 -1.90 9.58
C LEU A 79 -12.77 -3.15 10.18
N GLY A 80 -11.52 -3.04 10.60
CA GLY A 80 -10.80 -4.06 11.35
C GLY A 80 -10.01 -5.05 10.50
N LYS A 81 -9.49 -6.08 11.16
CA LYS A 81 -8.48 -6.99 10.60
C LYS A 81 -8.88 -7.70 9.31
N SER A 82 -10.16 -8.05 9.15
CA SER A 82 -10.65 -8.73 7.95
C SER A 82 -10.59 -7.83 6.72
N ALA A 83 -10.85 -6.53 6.88
CA ALA A 83 -10.72 -5.56 5.79
C ALA A 83 -9.24 -5.35 5.42
N VAL A 84 -8.36 -5.22 6.42
CA VAL A 84 -6.91 -5.12 6.19
C VAL A 84 -6.38 -6.36 5.47
N LEU A 85 -6.78 -7.57 5.91
CA LEU A 85 -6.38 -8.82 5.26
C LEU A 85 -6.86 -8.87 3.81
N LYS A 86 -8.10 -8.42 3.52
CA LYS A 86 -8.61 -8.38 2.15
C LYS A 86 -7.72 -7.51 1.24
N CYS A 87 -7.30 -6.34 1.71
CA CYS A 87 -6.38 -5.47 0.98
C CYS A 87 -5.02 -6.14 0.75
N LEU A 88 -4.45 -6.75 1.79
CA LEU A 88 -3.16 -7.45 1.67
C LEU A 88 -3.21 -8.64 0.70
N LEU A 89 -4.32 -9.39 0.68
CA LEU A 89 -4.52 -10.49 -0.27
C LEU A 89 -4.63 -9.99 -1.71
N ASP A 90 -5.24 -8.83 -1.94
CA ASP A 90 -5.31 -8.24 -3.28
C ASP A 90 -3.92 -7.75 -3.74
N ILE A 91 -3.18 -7.06 -2.87
CA ILE A 91 -1.77 -6.71 -3.14
C ILE A 91 -0.95 -7.97 -3.46
N HIS A 92 -1.14 -9.03 -2.68
CA HIS A 92 -0.45 -10.30 -2.91
C HIS A 92 -0.75 -10.85 -4.30
N LYS A 93 -2.01 -10.79 -4.75
CA LYS A 93 -2.39 -11.20 -6.09
C LYS A 93 -1.72 -10.33 -7.16
N ILE A 94 -1.80 -9.00 -7.01
CA ILE A 94 -1.19 -8.02 -7.92
C ILE A 94 0.32 -8.28 -8.09
N PHE A 95 1.05 -8.53 -7.00
CA PHE A 95 2.49 -8.78 -7.06
C PHE A 95 2.86 -10.15 -7.62
N ARG A 96 2.01 -11.17 -7.44
CA ARG A 96 2.27 -12.52 -7.96
C ARG A 96 2.36 -12.55 -9.48
N GLU A 97 1.57 -11.71 -10.15
CA GLU A 97 1.48 -11.65 -11.61
C GLU A 97 2.60 -10.79 -12.24
N ASN A 98 3.54 -10.27 -11.45
CA ASN A 98 4.59 -9.35 -11.90
C ASN A 98 6.00 -9.79 -11.48
N ASP A 99 6.85 -10.11 -12.46
CA ASP A 99 8.21 -10.66 -12.29
C ASP A 99 9.12 -9.88 -11.31
N PRO A 100 9.18 -8.53 -11.30
CA PRO A 100 10.02 -7.84 -10.32
C PRO A 100 9.35 -7.61 -8.96
N ALA A 101 8.04 -7.82 -8.83
CA ALA A 101 7.30 -7.52 -7.59
C ALA A 101 6.98 -8.76 -6.75
N TYR A 102 6.95 -9.97 -7.32
CA TYR A 102 6.57 -11.19 -6.58
C TYR A 102 7.44 -11.41 -5.34
N ILE A 103 8.73 -11.05 -5.39
CA ILE A 103 9.66 -11.20 -4.26
C ILE A 103 9.22 -10.42 -3.02
N LEU A 104 8.45 -9.34 -3.19
CA LEU A 104 7.91 -8.57 -2.07
C LEU A 104 6.78 -9.31 -1.35
N ASN A 105 6.14 -10.28 -2.00
CA ASN A 105 5.24 -11.19 -1.30
C ASN A 105 6.00 -12.04 -0.28
N ASP A 106 7.15 -12.57 -0.68
CA ASP A 106 7.97 -13.42 0.17
C ASP A 106 8.64 -12.61 1.29
N LEU A 107 9.07 -11.38 1.00
CA LEU A 107 9.75 -10.51 1.97
C LEU A 107 8.80 -9.82 2.97
N TYR A 108 7.57 -9.50 2.56
CA TYR A 108 6.67 -8.68 3.39
C TYR A 108 5.22 -9.15 3.37
N ILE A 109 4.58 -9.27 2.20
CA ILE A 109 3.11 -9.34 2.15
C ILE A 109 2.58 -10.65 2.78
N THR A 110 3.24 -11.78 2.54
CA THR A 110 2.87 -13.08 3.13
C THR A 110 2.91 -13.03 4.66
N ASP A 111 3.99 -12.49 5.22
CA ASP A 111 4.14 -12.39 6.68
C ASP A 111 3.13 -11.42 7.28
N TYR A 112 2.82 -10.29 6.62
CA TYR A 112 1.76 -9.39 7.07
C TYR A 112 0.37 -10.04 7.02
N CYS A 113 0.08 -10.83 5.98
CA CYS A 113 -1.16 -11.62 5.89
C CYS A 113 -1.30 -12.61 7.06
N ILE A 114 -0.22 -13.29 7.44
CA ILE A 114 -0.22 -14.24 8.56
C ILE A 114 -0.31 -13.49 9.90
N TRP A 115 0.44 -12.40 10.05
CA TRP A 115 0.50 -11.61 11.28
C TRP A 115 -0.87 -11.00 11.61
N ILE A 116 -1.54 -10.37 10.65
CA ILE A 116 -2.83 -9.68 10.91
C ILE A 116 -3.94 -10.64 11.37
N GLN A 117 -3.84 -11.92 11.02
CA GLN A 117 -4.77 -12.96 11.47
C GLN A 117 -4.55 -13.34 12.94
N LYS A 118 -3.30 -13.25 13.42
CA LYS A 118 -2.89 -13.61 14.78
C LYS A 118 -2.85 -12.42 15.74
N ALA A 119 -2.75 -11.20 15.22
CA ALA A 119 -2.77 -9.98 16.01
C ALA A 119 -4.05 -9.91 16.86
N LYS A 120 -3.87 -9.58 18.14
CA LYS A 120 -4.95 -9.43 19.12
C LYS A 120 -5.46 -8.01 19.15
#